data_AF-J3M717-F1
#
_entry.id   AF-J3M717-F1
#
_cell.length_a   1.000
_cell.length_b   1.000
_cell.length_c   1.000
_cell.angle_alpha   90.00
_cell.angle_beta   90.00
_cell.angle_gamma   90.00
#
_symmetry.space_group_name_H-M   'P 1'
#
loop_
_entity.id
_entity.type
_entity.pdbx_description
1 polymer ?
#
loop_
_entity_poly.entity_id
_entity_poly.type
_entity_poly.pdbx_seq_one_letter_code
_entity_poly.pdbx_strand_id
1 'polypeptide(L)' 'MAPAQCARVQRVFHFGKGKSEGNKAMKDLLGGKGANLAEMASIGLSVPPGFT' A
#
# COMPACT_ATOMS: atom_id res chain seq x y z
N MET A 1 4.07 -0.88 -34.63
CA MET A 1 2.84 -0.77 -33.84
C MET A 1 3.05 -1.57 -32.56
N ALA A 2 3.34 -0.92 -31.43
CA ALA A 2 3.64 -1.61 -30.15
C ALA A 2 2.33 -2.03 -29.47
N PRO A 3 2.29 -3.19 -28.77
CA PRO A 3 1.07 -3.65 -28.12
C PRO A 3 0.71 -2.74 -26.95
N ALA A 4 -0.58 -2.39 -26.84
CA ALA A 4 -1.11 -1.66 -25.68
C ALA A 4 -0.96 -2.54 -24.44
N GLN A 5 -0.15 -2.10 -23.47
CA GLN A 5 -0.02 -2.76 -22.19
C GLN A 5 -1.37 -2.63 -21.45
N CYS A 6 -2.09 -3.75 -21.29
CA CYS A 6 -3.27 -3.79 -20.41
C CYS A 6 -2.80 -3.47 -18.99
N ALA A 7 -3.13 -2.28 -18.48
CA ALA A 7 -2.65 -1.81 -17.18
C ALA A 7 -3.10 -2.80 -16.10
N ARG A 8 -2.13 -3.46 -15.45
CA ARG A 8 -2.39 -4.39 -14.36
C ARG A 8 -2.93 -3.60 -13.17
N VAL A 9 -4.21 -3.77 -12.86
CA VAL A 9 -4.84 -3.11 -11.70
C VAL A 9 -4.27 -3.74 -10.42
N GLN A 10 -3.48 -2.96 -9.68
CA GLN A 10 -2.98 -3.32 -8.35
C GLN A 10 -4.14 -3.20 -7.35
N ARG A 11 -4.52 -4.33 -6.73
CA ARG A 11 -5.63 -4.40 -5.75
C ARG A 11 -5.17 -4.74 -4.33
N VAL A 12 -3.91 -5.13 -4.18
CA VAL A 12 -3.31 -5.58 -2.92
C VAL A 12 -2.06 -4.75 -2.69
N PHE A 13 -1.96 -4.16 -1.50
CA PHE A 13 -0.89 -3.29 -1.05
C PHE A 13 -0.27 -3.85 0.22
N HIS A 14 1.01 -4.19 0.15
CA HIS A 14 1.75 -4.70 1.30
C HIS A 14 2.24 -3.57 2.19
N PHE A 15 2.30 -3.83 3.49
CA PHE A 15 2.92 -2.94 4.47
C PHE A 15 3.68 -3.76 5.52
N GLY A 16 4.78 -3.21 6.00
CA GLY A 16 5.63 -3.83 7.01
C GLY A 16 6.76 -2.89 7.45
N LYS A 17 7.59 -3.35 8.38
CA LYS A 17 8.64 -2.53 9.01
C LYS A 17 9.55 -1.87 7.95
N GLY A 18 9.40 -0.55 7.77
CA GLY A 18 10.21 0.27 6.86
C GLY A 18 9.85 0.15 5.37
N LYS A 19 8.79 -0.58 5.00
CA LYS A 19 8.33 -0.69 3.60
C LYS A 19 6.80 -0.72 3.54
N SER A 20 6.23 0.16 2.73
CA SER A 20 4.81 0.12 2.38
C SER A 20 4.60 0.47 0.91
N GLU A 21 3.68 -0.25 0.27
CA GLU A 21 3.17 0.05 -1.07
C GLU A 21 1.99 1.05 -1.02
N GLY A 22 1.54 1.41 0.18
CA GLY A 22 0.47 2.37 0.44
C GLY A 22 0.97 3.60 1.19
N ASN A 23 0.07 4.56 1.41
CA ASN A 23 0.34 5.75 2.22
C ASN A 23 -0.95 6.28 2.87
N LYS A 24 -0.81 7.26 3.78
CA LYS A 24 -1.94 7.88 4.47
C LYS A 24 -2.95 8.58 3.54
N ALA A 25 -2.56 8.98 2.33
CA ALA A 25 -3.46 9.64 1.37
C ALA A 25 -4.36 8.64 0.62
N MET A 26 -3.99 7.35 0.56
CA MET A 26 -4.76 6.31 -0.11
C MET A 26 -5.93 5.78 0.73
N LYS A 27 -6.65 6.66 1.42
CA LYS A 27 -7.81 6.27 2.25
C LYS A 27 -8.97 5.72 1.43
N ASP A 28 -9.18 6.24 0.23
CA ASP A 28 -10.25 5.77 -0.65
C ASP A 28 -9.97 4.36 -1.20
N LEU A 29 -8.70 3.96 -1.26
CA LEU A 29 -8.27 2.66 -1.77
C LEU A 29 -8.04 1.63 -0.65
N LEU A 30 -7.37 2.02 0.44
CA LEU A 30 -6.96 1.14 1.54
C LEU A 30 -7.91 1.20 2.75
N GLY A 31 -8.86 2.12 2.74
CA GLY A 31 -9.63 2.49 3.93
C GLY A 31 -8.80 3.24 4.97
N GLY A 32 -9.48 3.78 5.98
CA GLY A 32 -8.84 4.59 7.03
C GLY A 32 -7.83 3.82 7.91
N LYS A 33 -8.05 2.50 8.13
CA LYS A 33 -7.13 1.65 8.90
C LYS A 33 -5.90 1.25 8.08
N GLY A 34 -6.10 0.79 6.84
CA GLY A 34 -5.01 0.39 5.94
C GLY A 34 -4.06 1.55 5.63
N ALA A 35 -4.61 2.72 5.34
CA ALA A 35 -3.82 3.94 5.12
C ALA A 35 -2.99 4.36 6.35
N ASN A 36 -3.53 4.20 7.56
CA ASN A 36 -2.77 4.48 8.79
C ASN A 36 -1.69 3.41 9.06
N LEU A 37 -1.96 2.13 8.82
CA LEU A 37 -0.96 1.05 8.97
C LEU A 37 0.18 1.19 7.96
N ALA A 38 -0.15 1.55 6.72
CA ALA A 38 0.82 1.86 5.67
C ALA A 38 1.75 3.03 6.07
N GLU A 39 1.18 4.10 6.65
CA GLU A 39 1.96 5.22 7.18
C GLU A 39 2.88 4.77 8.32
N MET A 40 2.36 4.02 9.30
CA MET A 40 3.14 3.50 10.43
C MET A 40 4.29 2.60 9.96
N ALA A 41 4.04 1.73 8.98
CA ALA A 41 5.04 0.93 8.31
C ALA A 41 6.12 1.79 7.62
N SER A 42 5.69 2.84 6.91
CA SER A 42 6.58 3.74 6.16
C SER A 42 7.49 4.58 7.06
N ILE A 43 7.01 5.02 8.23
CA ILE A 43 7.83 5.77 9.21
C ILE A 43 8.73 4.86 10.06
N GLY A 44 8.77 3.56 9.78
CA GLY A 44 9.67 2.61 10.43
C GLY A 44 9.19 2.12 11.81
N LEU A 45 7.93 2.32 12.17
CA LEU A 45 7.37 1.67 13.35
C LEU A 45 7.32 0.15 13.11
N SER A 46 7.56 -0.61 14.19
CA SER A 46 7.43 -2.07 14.18
C SER A 46 5.95 -2.46 14.14
N VAL A 47 5.30 -2.29 12.99
CA VAL A 47 3.98 -2.87 12.72
C VAL A 47 4.14 -4.28 12.18
N PRO A 48 3.26 -5.23 12.57
CA PRO A 48 3.24 -6.56 11.98
C PRO A 48 3.08 -6.48 10.46
N PRO A 49 3.85 -7.24 9.67
CA PRO A 49 3.72 -7.25 8.23
C PRO A 49 2.34 -7.77 7.81
N GLY A 50 1.77 -7.17 6.77
CA GLY A 50 0.45 -7.51 6.27
C GLY A 50 0.18 -6.94 4.89
N PHE A 51 -1.08 -7.07 4.46
CA PHE A 51 -1.57 -6.52 3.20
C PHE A 51 -2.98 -5.96 3.39
N THR A 52 -3.38 -5.04 2.52
CA THR A 52 -4.74 -4.49 2.38
C THR A 52 -5.06 -4.36 0.90
#